data_AF-A0A5E5QAM9-F1
#
_entry.id   AF-A0A5E5QAM9-F1
#
_cell.length_a   1.000
_cell.length_b   1.000
_cell.length_c   1.000
_cell.angle_alpha   90.00
_cell.angle_beta   90.00
_cell.angle_gamma   90.00
#
_symmetry.space_group_name_H-M   'P 1'
#
loop_
_entity.id
_entity.type
_entity.pdbx_description
1 polymer ?
#
loop_
_entity_poly.entity_id
_entity_poly.type
_entity_poly.pdbx_seq_one_letter_code
_entity_poly.pdbx_strand_id
1 'polypeptide(L)'
;DVNGDGLDDLIVGAVYADPNGNSSGKSYVVFGKANNSAINLSDIANANNPTGGFVINGEVAGDRSGHAVSSAGDINGDGLDDLIVGAYGANPNGIDSGKAYIIFGKTDTNAVDLAKLGADSKYTIDYLGDENANTLTGTRSDEIFVAGAGNDILTGNGGMDVFNAGLGNDDIIINASNITALEQTGAGNRARVDGGGGTDTLKLEGAGLTLDLTKISDRRIQDIEVIDITGSGDNTLKLNLDDLLDASTSTNILKVLGDSGDKVNAAGFSDSAIDRTVDGITYDVYTHGDANTSANVELWVQQEIVMF
;
A
#
# COMPACT_ATOMS: atom_id res chain seq x y z
N ASP A 1 6.50 -5.41 -14.09
CA ASP A 1 7.76 -6.02 -13.65
C ASP A 1 7.58 -6.66 -12.28
N VAL A 2 7.25 -7.95 -12.25
CA VAL A 2 6.97 -8.72 -11.04
C VAL A 2 8.23 -9.24 -10.35
N ASN A 3 9.40 -9.16 -11.01
CA ASN A 3 10.68 -9.62 -10.47
C ASN A 3 11.72 -8.49 -10.33
N GLY A 4 11.36 -7.25 -10.66
CA GLY A 4 12.16 -6.04 -10.45
C GLY A 4 13.38 -5.94 -11.37
N ASP A 5 13.37 -6.60 -12.54
CA ASP A 5 14.51 -6.61 -13.45
C ASP A 5 14.49 -5.50 -14.53
N GLY A 6 13.46 -4.66 -14.50
CA GLY A 6 13.22 -3.55 -15.42
C GLY A 6 12.60 -3.97 -16.75
N LEU A 7 12.16 -5.23 -16.90
CA LEU A 7 11.48 -5.72 -18.08
C LEU A 7 10.01 -6.05 -17.77
N ASP A 8 9.14 -5.84 -18.76
CA ASP A 8 7.75 -6.25 -18.64
C ASP A 8 7.63 -7.78 -18.64
N ASP A 9 6.87 -8.29 -17.67
CA ASP A 9 6.54 -9.69 -17.53
C ASP A 9 5.16 -10.01 -18.11
N LEU A 10 4.87 -11.30 -18.29
CA LEU A 10 3.61 -11.78 -18.84
C LEU A 10 2.96 -12.84 -17.95
N ILE A 11 1.66 -12.73 -17.71
CA ILE A 11 0.85 -13.80 -17.11
C ILE A 11 -0.04 -14.48 -18.17
N VAL A 12 -0.05 -15.82 -18.18
CA VAL A 12 -0.84 -16.64 -19.11
C VAL A 12 -1.69 -17.64 -18.33
N GLY A 13 -3.01 -17.57 -18.53
CA GLY A 13 -3.98 -18.51 -17.94
C GLY A 13 -4.08 -19.84 -18.68
N ALA A 14 -4.14 -20.93 -17.94
CA ALA A 14 -4.42 -22.30 -18.37
C ALA A 14 -5.54 -22.89 -17.53
N VAL A 15 -6.75 -22.37 -17.75
CA VAL A 15 -7.96 -22.60 -16.96
C VAL A 15 -8.40 -24.06 -16.78
N TYR A 16 -8.03 -24.94 -17.71
CA TYR A 16 -8.36 -26.38 -17.66
C TYR A 16 -7.17 -27.27 -17.27
N ALA A 17 -6.07 -26.68 -16.79
CA ALA A 17 -4.98 -27.47 -16.24
C ALA A 17 -5.43 -28.16 -14.94
N ASP A 18 -4.77 -29.29 -14.63
CA ASP A 18 -5.15 -30.16 -13.51
C ASP A 18 -4.10 -30.22 -12.38
N PRO A 19 -3.47 -29.11 -11.91
CA PRO A 19 -2.42 -29.22 -10.91
C PRO A 19 -2.91 -29.76 -9.56
N ASN A 20 -4.16 -29.48 -9.17
CA ASN A 20 -4.78 -29.92 -7.91
C ASN A 20 -6.16 -30.56 -8.15
N GLY A 21 -6.29 -31.32 -9.24
CA GLY A 21 -7.52 -32.00 -9.65
C GLY A 21 -8.15 -31.40 -10.92
N ASN A 22 -9.19 -32.06 -11.44
CA ASN A 22 -9.75 -31.73 -12.76
C ASN A 22 -10.19 -30.26 -12.86
N SER A 23 -9.70 -29.55 -13.87
CA SER A 23 -9.99 -28.13 -14.13
C SER A 23 -9.77 -27.24 -12.89
N SER A 24 -8.80 -27.57 -12.04
CA SER A 24 -8.40 -26.68 -10.93
C SER A 24 -7.77 -25.39 -11.46
N GLY A 25 -7.19 -25.45 -12.66
CA GLY A 25 -6.61 -24.32 -13.36
C GLY A 25 -5.18 -24.01 -12.94
N LYS A 26 -4.44 -23.33 -13.81
CA LYS A 26 -3.06 -22.91 -13.59
C LYS A 26 -2.82 -21.59 -14.30
N SER A 27 -1.93 -20.76 -13.79
CA SER A 27 -1.35 -19.64 -14.53
C SER A 27 0.17 -19.77 -14.61
N TYR A 28 0.76 -19.23 -15.67
CA TYR A 28 2.20 -19.12 -15.86
C TYR A 28 2.57 -17.66 -15.79
N VAL A 29 3.49 -17.31 -14.91
CA VAL A 29 4.15 -16.01 -14.90
C VAL A 29 5.47 -16.19 -15.62
N VAL A 30 5.69 -15.37 -16.64
CA VAL A 30 6.82 -15.45 -17.56
C VAL A 30 7.65 -14.20 -17.35
N PHE A 31 8.89 -14.38 -16.91
CA PHE A 31 9.81 -13.26 -16.75
C PHE A 31 10.24 -12.73 -18.12
N GLY A 32 10.23 -11.40 -18.24
CA GLY A 32 10.68 -10.65 -19.39
C GLY A 32 12.14 -10.98 -19.73
N LYS A 33 12.49 -10.86 -21.01
CA LYS A 33 13.88 -11.01 -21.44
C LYS A 33 14.19 -10.18 -22.67
N ALA A 34 15.43 -9.70 -22.74
CA ALA A 34 15.91 -8.88 -23.85
C ALA A 34 16.19 -9.67 -25.15
N ASN A 35 16.17 -11.01 -25.11
CA ASN A 35 16.46 -11.85 -26.27
C ASN A 35 15.19 -12.48 -26.87
N ASN A 36 15.29 -12.93 -28.12
CA ASN A 36 14.14 -13.45 -28.88
C ASN A 36 14.01 -14.98 -28.83
N SER A 37 14.71 -15.67 -27.91
CA SER A 37 14.57 -17.12 -27.79
C SER A 37 13.13 -17.47 -27.41
N ALA A 38 12.58 -18.56 -27.92
CA ALA A 38 11.25 -19.01 -27.48
C ALA A 38 11.23 -19.29 -25.97
N ILE A 39 10.05 -19.14 -25.36
CA ILE A 39 9.80 -19.52 -23.97
C ILE A 39 8.90 -20.74 -24.00
N ASN A 40 9.35 -21.86 -23.42
CA ASN A 40 8.50 -23.03 -23.26
C ASN A 40 7.90 -23.00 -21.85
N LEU A 41 6.57 -23.01 -21.76
CA LEU A 41 5.88 -23.05 -20.47
C LEU A 41 6.18 -24.32 -19.66
N SER A 42 6.66 -25.39 -20.32
CA SER A 42 7.16 -26.60 -19.65
C SER A 42 8.42 -26.35 -18.82
N ASP A 43 9.27 -25.41 -19.25
CA ASP A 43 10.52 -25.08 -18.53
C ASP A 43 10.22 -24.27 -17.27
N ILE A 44 9.16 -23.44 -17.31
CA ILE A 44 8.62 -22.71 -16.15
C ILE A 44 7.92 -23.68 -15.18
N ALA A 45 7.15 -24.64 -15.70
CA ALA A 45 6.46 -25.64 -14.88
C ALA A 45 7.35 -26.78 -14.37
N ASN A 46 8.65 -26.79 -14.69
CA ASN A 46 9.55 -27.86 -14.27
C ASN A 46 9.85 -27.72 -12.77
N ALA A 47 9.14 -28.48 -11.94
CA ALA A 47 9.29 -28.45 -10.49
C ALA A 47 10.71 -28.75 -9.97
N ASN A 48 11.58 -29.39 -10.78
CA ASN A 48 12.95 -29.70 -10.38
C ASN A 48 13.94 -28.56 -10.72
N ASN A 49 13.63 -27.74 -11.72
CA ASN A 49 14.48 -26.63 -12.16
C ASN A 49 13.66 -25.61 -12.96
N PRO A 50 12.78 -24.84 -12.28
CA PRO A 50 11.94 -23.86 -12.95
C PRO A 50 12.80 -22.67 -13.38
N THR A 51 12.69 -22.28 -14.65
CA THR A 51 13.46 -21.15 -15.21
C THR A 51 12.56 -20.23 -16.03
N GLY A 52 12.87 -18.93 -16.02
CA GLY A 52 12.16 -17.94 -16.82
C GLY A 52 10.78 -17.55 -16.29
N GLY A 53 10.52 -17.76 -14.99
CA GLY A 53 9.27 -17.41 -14.33
C GLY A 53 8.84 -18.46 -13.31
N PHE A 54 7.56 -18.44 -12.93
CA PHE A 54 6.96 -19.39 -11.99
C PHE A 54 5.52 -19.76 -12.39
N VAL A 55 4.98 -20.81 -11.77
CA VAL A 55 3.58 -21.21 -11.96
C VAL A 55 2.73 -20.89 -10.73
N ILE A 56 1.47 -20.59 -10.97
CA ILE A 56 0.43 -20.46 -9.95
C ILE A 56 -0.55 -21.62 -10.15
N ASN A 57 -0.56 -22.58 -9.22
CA ASN A 57 -1.41 -23.76 -9.27
C ASN A 57 -2.75 -23.47 -8.57
N GLY A 58 -3.88 -23.75 -9.24
CA GLY A 58 -5.23 -23.56 -8.72
C GLY A 58 -5.53 -24.35 -7.44
N GLU A 59 -6.47 -23.90 -6.62
CA GLU A 59 -6.71 -24.44 -5.27
C GLU A 59 -7.35 -25.84 -5.29
N VAL A 60 -8.49 -26.01 -5.96
CA VAL A 60 -9.24 -27.26 -5.97
C VAL A 60 -9.90 -27.54 -7.33
N ALA A 61 -10.23 -28.79 -7.61
CA ALA A 61 -10.91 -29.21 -8.83
C ALA A 61 -12.19 -28.39 -9.09
N GLY A 62 -12.36 -27.94 -10.34
CA GLY A 62 -13.53 -27.16 -10.77
C GLY A 62 -13.41 -25.65 -10.59
N ASP A 63 -12.46 -25.15 -9.79
CA ASP A 63 -12.30 -23.71 -9.52
C ASP A 63 -11.93 -22.90 -10.77
N ARG A 64 -11.30 -23.55 -11.77
CA ARG A 64 -10.93 -22.95 -13.05
C ARG A 64 -10.12 -21.66 -12.85
N SER A 65 -9.13 -21.73 -11.96
CA SER A 65 -8.18 -20.63 -11.71
C SER A 65 -7.40 -20.27 -12.98
N GLY A 66 -7.10 -18.99 -13.16
CA GLY A 66 -6.47 -18.49 -14.38
C GLY A 66 -7.42 -18.29 -15.54
N HIS A 67 -8.74 -18.28 -15.30
CA HIS A 67 -9.73 -17.88 -16.31
C HIS A 67 -9.59 -16.41 -16.70
N ALA A 68 -9.35 -15.56 -15.70
CA ALA A 68 -9.01 -14.16 -15.87
C ALA A 68 -7.73 -13.87 -15.09
N VAL A 69 -6.82 -13.13 -15.71
CA VAL A 69 -5.56 -12.70 -15.11
C VAL A 69 -5.30 -11.24 -15.50
N SER A 70 -4.69 -10.48 -14.60
CA SER A 70 -4.30 -9.09 -14.83
C SER A 70 -3.08 -8.73 -13.99
N SER A 71 -2.35 -7.69 -14.40
CA SER A 71 -1.51 -6.95 -13.46
C SER A 71 -2.38 -6.25 -12.42
N ALA A 72 -1.87 -6.15 -11.19
CA ALA A 72 -2.43 -5.37 -10.10
C ALA A 72 -1.63 -4.09 -9.82
N GLY A 73 -0.44 -3.94 -10.42
CA GLY A 73 0.60 -3.00 -9.94
C GLY A 73 1.19 -3.47 -8.61
N ASP A 74 2.13 -2.71 -8.05
CA ASP A 74 2.66 -2.95 -6.70
C ASP A 74 1.62 -2.50 -5.65
N ILE A 75 0.84 -3.46 -5.13
CA ILE A 75 -0.22 -3.16 -4.16
C ILE A 75 0.27 -3.22 -2.70
N ASN A 76 1.44 -3.83 -2.46
CA ASN A 76 1.99 -4.02 -1.13
C ASN A 76 3.17 -3.07 -0.81
N GLY A 77 3.64 -2.29 -1.79
CA GLY A 77 4.70 -1.30 -1.68
C GLY A 77 6.11 -1.89 -1.57
N ASP A 78 6.34 -3.11 -2.07
CA ASP A 78 7.65 -3.78 -2.03
C ASP A 78 8.53 -3.52 -3.27
N GLY A 79 8.01 -2.73 -4.22
CA GLY A 79 8.67 -2.33 -5.46
C GLY A 79 8.50 -3.33 -6.60
N LEU A 80 7.71 -4.40 -6.42
CA LEU A 80 7.43 -5.40 -7.45
C LEU A 80 5.96 -5.34 -7.87
N ASP A 81 5.68 -5.43 -9.16
CA ASP A 81 4.29 -5.53 -9.61
C ASP A 81 3.64 -6.83 -9.11
N ASP A 82 2.42 -6.71 -8.62
CA ASP A 82 1.60 -7.84 -8.20
C ASP A 82 0.61 -8.26 -9.30
N LEU A 83 -0.01 -9.42 -9.11
CA LEU A 83 -0.88 -10.05 -10.10
C LEU A 83 -2.24 -10.41 -9.48
N ILE A 84 -3.31 -10.32 -10.28
CA ILE A 84 -4.64 -10.81 -9.90
C ILE A 84 -4.97 -12.05 -10.72
N VAL A 85 -5.44 -13.10 -10.04
CA VAL A 85 -5.90 -14.34 -10.66
C VAL A 85 -7.33 -14.65 -10.22
N GLY A 86 -8.24 -14.79 -11.20
CA GLY A 86 -9.63 -15.16 -10.97
C GLY A 86 -9.85 -16.67 -11.06
N ALA A 87 -10.60 -17.22 -10.11
CA ALA A 87 -11.11 -18.58 -10.07
C ALA A 87 -12.64 -18.53 -9.96
N TYR A 88 -13.32 -18.36 -11.10
CA TYR A 88 -14.76 -18.09 -11.11
C TYR A 88 -15.62 -19.30 -10.71
N GLY A 89 -15.11 -20.52 -10.85
CA GLY A 89 -15.81 -21.75 -10.44
C GLY A 89 -15.66 -22.06 -8.95
N ALA A 90 -14.92 -21.23 -8.20
CA ALA A 90 -14.71 -21.43 -6.78
C ALA A 90 -16.00 -21.19 -5.99
N ASN A 91 -16.14 -21.91 -4.87
CA ASN A 91 -17.38 -21.94 -4.10
C ASN A 91 -17.24 -21.46 -2.64
N PRO A 92 -16.56 -20.32 -2.33
CA PRO A 92 -16.40 -19.90 -0.94
C PRO A 92 -17.73 -19.58 -0.24
N ASN A 93 -18.72 -19.07 -0.98
CA ASN A 93 -19.99 -18.57 -0.43
C ASN A 93 -21.23 -19.12 -1.15
N GLY A 94 -21.09 -20.18 -1.94
CA GLY A 94 -22.16 -20.74 -2.78
C GLY A 94 -21.64 -21.26 -4.11
N ILE A 95 -22.53 -21.80 -4.93
CA ILE A 95 -22.17 -22.34 -6.25
C ILE A 95 -21.63 -21.20 -7.14
N ASP A 96 -20.42 -21.38 -7.66
CA ASP A 96 -19.71 -20.48 -8.56
C ASP A 96 -19.69 -19.01 -8.05
N SER A 97 -19.62 -18.81 -6.73
CA SER A 97 -19.51 -17.46 -6.15
C SER A 97 -18.17 -16.80 -6.46
N GLY A 98 -17.18 -17.59 -6.89
CA GLY A 98 -15.86 -17.15 -7.33
C GLY A 98 -14.91 -16.83 -6.19
N LYS A 99 -13.61 -16.84 -6.51
CA LYS A 99 -12.51 -16.27 -5.72
C LYS A 99 -11.64 -15.43 -6.63
N ALA A 100 -11.03 -14.38 -6.07
CA ALA A 100 -9.89 -13.70 -6.65
C ALA A 100 -8.70 -13.86 -5.70
N TYR A 101 -7.51 -14.01 -6.26
CA TYR A 101 -6.26 -14.08 -5.51
C TYR A 101 -5.37 -12.96 -5.97
N ILE A 102 -4.76 -12.24 -5.03
CA ILE A 102 -3.60 -11.41 -5.29
C ILE A 102 -2.35 -12.27 -5.08
N ILE A 103 -1.45 -12.23 -6.05
CA ILE A 103 -0.18 -12.93 -6.02
C ILE A 103 0.90 -11.86 -6.02
N PHE A 104 1.63 -11.76 -4.92
CA PHE A 104 2.69 -10.78 -4.81
C PHE A 104 3.84 -11.06 -5.77
N GLY A 105 4.42 -10.00 -6.31
CA GLY A 105 5.66 -10.02 -7.06
C GLY A 105 6.76 -10.72 -6.26
N LYS A 106 7.67 -11.37 -6.98
CA LYS A 106 8.79 -12.12 -6.38
C LYS A 106 9.89 -12.39 -7.39
N THR A 107 11.11 -12.43 -6.88
CA THR A 107 12.33 -12.64 -7.68
C THR A 107 12.70 -14.11 -7.87
N ASP A 108 12.22 -15.00 -7.00
CA ASP A 108 12.46 -16.43 -7.12
C ASP A 108 11.45 -17.14 -8.06
N THR A 109 11.80 -18.32 -8.53
CA THR A 109 10.99 -19.10 -9.50
C THR A 109 10.13 -20.20 -8.84
N ASN A 110 10.01 -20.21 -7.51
CA ASN A 110 9.21 -21.21 -6.81
C ASN A 110 7.73 -21.04 -7.13
N ALA A 111 7.07 -22.17 -7.43
CA ALA A 111 5.65 -22.22 -7.69
C ALA A 111 4.83 -21.71 -6.51
N VAL A 112 3.79 -20.94 -6.82
CA VAL A 112 2.72 -20.58 -5.89
C VAL A 112 1.65 -21.66 -5.98
N ASP A 113 1.27 -22.24 -4.84
CA ASP A 113 0.25 -23.29 -4.78
C ASP A 113 -0.93 -22.80 -3.94
N LEU A 114 -2.04 -22.48 -4.60
CA LEU A 114 -3.21 -21.90 -3.94
C LEU A 114 -3.87 -22.89 -2.97
N ALA A 115 -3.60 -24.19 -3.10
CA ALA A 115 -4.05 -25.22 -2.16
C ALA A 115 -3.27 -25.21 -0.83
N LYS A 116 -2.12 -24.55 -0.78
CA LYS A 116 -1.23 -24.48 0.38
C LYS A 116 -1.26 -23.13 1.10
N LEU A 117 -2.18 -22.25 0.73
CA LEU A 117 -2.35 -20.97 1.40
C LEU A 117 -2.73 -21.20 2.87
N GLY A 118 -1.92 -20.61 3.76
CA GLY A 118 -2.20 -20.59 5.19
C GLY A 118 -3.39 -19.70 5.53
N ALA A 119 -3.82 -19.71 6.79
CA ALA A 119 -4.80 -18.72 7.27
C ALA A 119 -4.31 -17.29 7.00
N ASP A 120 -3.01 -17.07 7.20
CA ASP A 120 -2.33 -15.80 6.96
C ASP A 120 -2.30 -15.37 5.49
N SER A 121 -2.72 -16.20 4.53
CA SER A 121 -2.81 -15.82 3.11
C SER A 121 -4.25 -15.55 2.66
N LYS A 122 -5.21 -15.67 3.58
CA LYS A 122 -6.63 -15.39 3.34
C LYS A 122 -7.00 -14.14 4.13
N TYR A 123 -6.73 -12.99 3.54
CA TYR A 123 -7.10 -11.72 4.15
C TYR A 123 -8.55 -11.43 3.83
N THR A 124 -9.38 -11.47 4.85
CA THR A 124 -10.68 -10.81 4.84
C THR A 124 -10.46 -9.36 5.24
N ILE A 125 -11.33 -8.46 4.77
CA ILE A 125 -11.41 -7.12 5.35
C ILE A 125 -11.81 -7.30 6.81
N ASP A 126 -10.94 -6.92 7.74
CA ASP A 126 -11.18 -7.07 9.18
C ASP A 126 -12.19 -6.01 9.66
N TYR A 127 -12.03 -4.79 9.14
CA TYR A 127 -12.90 -3.67 9.42
C TYR A 127 -13.45 -3.09 8.12
N LEU A 128 -14.73 -3.38 7.85
CA LEU A 128 -15.47 -2.83 6.73
C LEU A 128 -16.47 -1.79 7.24
N GLY A 129 -16.34 -0.56 6.77
CA GLY A 129 -17.31 0.50 7.01
C GLY A 129 -18.42 0.55 5.95
N ASP A 130 -19.12 1.67 5.88
CA ASP A 130 -20.24 1.91 4.98
C ASP A 130 -20.21 3.30 4.32
N GLU A 131 -21.37 3.92 4.07
CA GLU A 131 -21.47 5.24 3.46
C GLU A 131 -21.56 6.39 4.48
N ASN A 132 -21.49 6.06 5.77
CA ASN A 132 -21.58 7.01 6.89
C ASN A 132 -20.23 7.09 7.61
N ALA A 133 -20.05 8.17 8.38
CA ALA A 133 -18.94 8.29 9.32
C ALA A 133 -18.88 7.08 10.28
N ASN A 134 -17.75 6.40 10.27
CA ASN A 134 -17.46 5.20 11.04
C ASN A 134 -16.31 5.46 12.01
N THR A 135 -16.25 4.66 13.08
CA THR A 135 -15.09 4.60 13.96
C THR A 135 -14.65 3.15 14.04
N LEU A 136 -13.53 2.86 13.41
CA LEU A 136 -12.97 1.53 13.25
C LEU A 136 -11.68 1.45 14.07
N THR A 137 -11.67 0.58 15.08
CA THR A 137 -10.55 0.47 16.03
C THR A 137 -9.97 -0.94 16.00
N GLY A 138 -8.74 -1.03 15.51
CA GLY A 138 -7.90 -2.22 15.41
C GLY A 138 -7.33 -2.71 16.73
N THR A 139 -6.47 -3.72 16.62
CA THR A 139 -5.82 -4.38 17.74
C THR A 139 -4.30 -4.21 17.68
N ARG A 140 -3.53 -5.23 18.01
CA ARG A 140 -2.07 -5.23 17.81
C ARG A 140 -1.66 -6.23 16.73
N SER A 141 -2.65 -6.80 16.04
CA SER A 141 -2.43 -7.77 14.97
C SER A 141 -2.38 -7.02 13.65
N ASP A 142 -2.05 -7.70 12.56
CA ASP A 142 -2.12 -7.09 11.24
C ASP A 142 -3.59 -7.09 10.78
N GLU A 143 -4.15 -5.92 10.52
CA GLU A 143 -5.55 -5.80 10.09
C GLU A 143 -5.71 -5.03 8.77
N ILE A 144 -6.82 -5.28 8.08
CA ILE A 144 -7.23 -4.52 6.89
C ILE A 144 -8.49 -3.71 7.19
N PHE A 145 -8.38 -2.40 7.02
CA PHE A 145 -9.46 -1.44 7.12
C PHE A 145 -9.89 -0.98 5.73
N VAL A 146 -11.19 -1.01 5.47
CA VAL A 146 -11.83 -0.39 4.30
C VAL A 146 -13.04 0.37 4.83
N ALA A 147 -12.89 1.69 5.07
CA ALA A 147 -13.93 2.46 5.75
C ALA A 147 -15.07 2.89 4.82
N GLY A 148 -14.77 3.25 3.57
CA GLY A 148 -15.79 3.41 2.53
C GLY A 148 -16.04 4.87 2.21
N ALA A 149 -17.21 5.40 2.55
CA ALA A 149 -17.48 6.83 2.42
C ALA A 149 -17.98 7.40 3.74
N GLY A 150 -17.78 8.70 3.95
CA GLY A 150 -18.03 9.33 5.25
C GLY A 150 -16.75 9.95 5.78
N ASN A 151 -16.84 10.66 6.89
CA ASN A 151 -15.65 11.15 7.57
C ASN A 151 -15.34 10.17 8.70
N ASP A 152 -14.42 9.26 8.42
CA ASP A 152 -14.15 8.08 9.21
C ASP A 152 -12.98 8.28 10.17
N ILE A 153 -12.96 7.53 11.27
CA ILE A 153 -11.84 7.46 12.20
C ILE A 153 -11.34 6.03 12.21
N LEU A 154 -10.11 5.81 11.76
CA LEU A 154 -9.47 4.51 11.70
C LEU A 154 -8.30 4.49 12.69
N THR A 155 -8.28 3.56 13.63
CA THR A 155 -7.21 3.47 14.65
C THR A 155 -6.51 2.12 14.57
N GLY A 156 -5.21 2.10 14.27
CA GLY A 156 -4.44 0.87 14.12
C GLY A 156 -4.19 0.11 15.41
N ASN A 157 -3.75 0.81 16.47
CA ASN A 157 -3.29 0.22 17.75
C ASN A 157 -2.05 -0.70 17.67
N GLY A 158 -1.56 -1.04 16.48
CA GLY A 158 -0.25 -1.68 16.22
C GLY A 158 -0.34 -2.74 15.11
N GLY A 159 0.78 -3.41 14.80
CA GLY A 159 0.80 -4.39 13.69
C GLY A 159 1.06 -3.76 12.31
N MET A 160 1.09 -4.61 11.27
CA MET A 160 1.19 -4.21 9.86
C MET A 160 -0.20 -3.98 9.26
N ASP A 161 -0.79 -2.84 9.57
CA ASP A 161 -2.14 -2.50 9.15
C ASP A 161 -2.19 -1.91 7.73
N VAL A 162 -3.28 -2.22 7.03
CA VAL A 162 -3.67 -1.59 5.76
C VAL A 162 -4.86 -0.68 6.02
N PHE A 163 -4.69 0.63 5.86
CA PHE A 163 -5.78 1.60 5.92
C PHE A 163 -6.19 2.03 4.51
N ASN A 164 -7.45 1.81 4.16
CA ASN A 164 -8.13 2.43 3.03
C ASN A 164 -9.33 3.19 3.60
N ALA A 165 -9.20 4.50 3.76
CA ALA A 165 -10.22 5.31 4.41
C ALA A 165 -11.37 5.60 3.45
N GLY A 166 -11.08 6.07 2.23
CA GLY A 166 -12.03 6.03 1.12
C GLY A 166 -12.47 7.43 0.71
N LEU A 167 -13.76 7.76 0.73
CA LEU A 167 -14.25 9.09 0.37
C LEU A 167 -14.70 9.87 1.60
N GLY A 168 -14.11 11.04 1.84
CA GLY A 168 -14.48 11.95 2.91
C GLY A 168 -13.25 12.60 3.52
N ASN A 169 -13.40 13.18 4.70
CA ASN A 169 -12.26 13.70 5.45
C ASN A 169 -12.02 12.76 6.62
N ASP A 170 -11.00 11.92 6.51
CA ASP A 170 -10.78 10.80 7.40
C ASP A 170 -9.60 11.04 8.37
N ASP A 171 -9.72 10.54 9.60
CA ASP A 171 -8.66 10.53 10.60
C ASP A 171 -8.07 9.12 10.73
N ILE A 172 -6.83 8.93 10.29
CA ILE A 172 -6.10 7.66 10.38
C ILE A 172 -5.07 7.78 11.51
N ILE A 173 -5.24 7.01 12.57
CA ILE A 173 -4.49 7.10 13.81
C ILE A 173 -3.51 5.92 13.90
N ILE A 174 -2.22 6.23 13.94
CA ILE A 174 -1.13 5.25 13.99
C ILE A 174 -0.22 5.48 15.19
N ASN A 175 0.36 4.41 15.73
CA ASN A 175 1.32 4.48 16.83
C ASN A 175 2.73 4.00 16.43
N ALA A 176 3.66 3.94 17.40
CA ALA A 176 5.05 3.51 17.18
C ALA A 176 5.18 2.15 16.46
N SER A 177 4.28 1.20 16.75
CA SER A 177 4.31 -0.12 16.11
C SER A 177 3.90 -0.03 14.64
N ASN A 178 2.88 0.76 14.32
CA ASN A 178 2.46 0.97 12.93
C ASN A 178 3.53 1.71 12.13
N ILE A 179 4.20 2.71 12.71
CA ILE A 179 5.34 3.40 12.07
C ILE A 179 6.46 2.40 11.76
N THR A 180 6.80 1.54 12.73
CA THR A 180 7.83 0.49 12.53
C THR A 180 7.44 -0.47 11.41
N ALA A 181 6.14 -0.76 11.25
CA ALA A 181 5.65 -1.59 10.15
C ALA A 181 5.73 -0.87 8.80
N LEU A 182 5.41 0.43 8.73
CA LEU A 182 5.53 1.22 7.51
C LEU A 182 6.99 1.37 7.03
N GLU A 183 7.96 1.46 7.95
CA GLU A 183 9.40 1.50 7.62
C GLU A 183 9.98 0.14 7.18
N GLN A 184 9.25 -0.97 7.32
CA GLN A 184 9.77 -2.28 6.93
C GLN A 184 9.87 -2.39 5.40
N THR A 185 11.01 -2.87 4.91
CA THR A 185 11.22 -3.12 3.48
C THR A 185 11.32 -4.62 3.20
N GLY A 186 10.79 -5.07 2.07
CA GLY A 186 10.92 -6.44 1.58
C GLY A 186 9.62 -7.24 1.58
N ALA A 187 9.71 -8.46 1.06
CA ALA A 187 8.56 -9.31 0.76
C ALA A 187 7.67 -9.56 1.99
N GLY A 188 6.36 -9.36 1.81
CA GLY A 188 5.34 -9.66 2.81
C GLY A 188 4.96 -8.50 3.72
N ASN A 189 5.67 -7.36 3.67
CA ASN A 189 5.16 -6.13 4.28
C ASN A 189 3.96 -5.62 3.49
N ARG A 190 2.87 -5.33 4.21
CA ARG A 190 1.63 -4.79 3.65
C ARG A 190 1.23 -3.47 4.28
N ALA A 191 1.97 -2.98 5.28
CA ALA A 191 1.63 -1.77 5.99
C ALA A 191 1.46 -0.61 5.00
N ARG A 192 0.29 0.02 5.04
CA ARG A 192 -0.11 1.06 4.08
C ARG A 192 -1.15 1.99 4.69
N VAL A 193 -1.07 3.26 4.32
CA VAL A 193 -2.03 4.33 4.64
C VAL A 193 -2.49 4.94 3.32
N ASP A 194 -3.79 4.90 3.09
CA ASP A 194 -4.45 5.45 1.90
C ASP A 194 -5.68 6.23 2.39
N GLY A 195 -5.60 7.57 2.37
CA GLY A 195 -6.73 8.42 2.77
C GLY A 195 -7.85 8.40 1.73
N GLY A 196 -7.47 8.43 0.46
CA GLY A 196 -8.40 8.38 -0.67
C GLY A 196 -8.84 9.78 -1.11
N GLY A 197 -10.14 10.06 -1.03
CA GLY A 197 -10.73 11.25 -1.61
C GLY A 197 -11.28 12.20 -0.56
N GLY A 198 -10.56 13.28 -0.30
CA GLY A 198 -11.06 14.43 0.46
C GLY A 198 -9.94 15.21 1.11
N THR A 199 -9.97 15.35 2.43
CA THR A 199 -8.87 15.94 3.20
C THR A 199 -8.61 15.05 4.38
N ASP A 200 -7.58 14.22 4.24
CA ASP A 200 -7.33 13.12 5.15
C ASP A 200 -6.15 13.42 6.08
N THR A 201 -6.29 12.99 7.33
CA THR A 201 -5.36 13.27 8.42
C THR A 201 -4.68 11.99 8.89
N LEU A 202 -3.36 11.90 8.73
CA LEU A 202 -2.54 10.89 9.38
C LEU A 202 -2.07 11.40 10.74
N LYS A 203 -2.63 10.85 11.82
CA LYS A 203 -2.39 11.27 13.20
C LYS A 203 -1.48 10.31 13.95
N LEU A 204 -0.49 10.86 14.65
CA LEU A 204 0.42 10.10 15.52
C LEU A 204 -0.12 10.01 16.94
N GLU A 205 -0.41 8.78 17.42
CA GLU A 205 -0.75 8.51 18.81
C GLU A 205 0.43 7.88 19.55
N GLY A 206 1.05 8.63 20.46
CA GLY A 206 2.14 8.15 21.30
C GLY A 206 3.01 9.26 21.82
N ALA A 207 4.21 8.90 22.31
CA ALA A 207 5.18 9.86 22.81
C ALA A 207 6.56 9.74 22.18
N GLY A 208 7.12 10.88 21.76
CA GLY A 208 8.46 10.92 21.20
C GLY A 208 8.58 10.16 19.88
N LEU A 209 7.51 10.12 19.10
CA LEU A 209 7.46 9.37 17.85
C LEU A 209 8.23 10.10 16.76
N THR A 210 8.82 9.35 15.83
CA THR A 210 9.39 9.90 14.61
C THR A 210 8.75 9.21 13.43
N LEU A 211 8.00 9.96 12.62
CA LEU A 211 7.56 9.52 11.29
C LEU A 211 8.60 9.99 10.28
N ASP A 212 9.44 9.07 9.82
CA ASP A 212 10.50 9.34 8.85
C ASP A 212 10.07 8.85 7.47
N LEU A 213 9.41 9.72 6.70
CA LEU A 213 8.89 9.36 5.37
C LEU A 213 10.02 8.92 4.43
N THR A 214 11.24 9.44 4.61
CA THR A 214 12.43 9.07 3.83
C THR A 214 12.85 7.60 3.94
N LYS A 215 12.28 6.86 4.90
CA LYS A 215 12.51 5.42 5.09
C LYS A 215 11.34 4.53 4.67
N ILE A 216 10.20 5.13 4.35
CA ILE A 216 8.99 4.43 3.96
C ILE A 216 9.01 4.40 2.44
N SER A 217 8.85 3.21 1.84
CA SER A 217 8.80 3.11 0.38
C SER A 217 7.71 4.02 -0.18
N ASP A 218 8.04 4.69 -1.29
CA ASP A 218 7.12 5.48 -2.11
C ASP A 218 5.76 4.76 -2.23
N ARG A 219 4.66 5.50 -2.09
CA ARG A 219 3.27 5.03 -2.18
C ARG A 219 2.70 4.22 -1.00
N ARG A 220 3.49 3.90 0.04
CA ARG A 220 2.92 3.28 1.27
C ARG A 220 2.08 4.25 2.09
N ILE A 221 2.33 5.55 1.96
CA ILE A 221 1.47 6.61 2.48
C ILE A 221 1.08 7.46 1.28
N GLN A 222 -0.21 7.57 1.01
CA GLN A 222 -0.74 8.34 -0.11
C GLN A 222 -2.11 8.92 0.22
N ASP A 223 -2.50 9.92 -0.57
CA ASP A 223 -3.76 10.64 -0.42
C ASP A 223 -3.97 11.15 1.03
N ILE A 224 -2.93 11.78 1.61
CA ILE A 224 -2.92 12.43 2.91
C ILE A 224 -2.60 13.91 2.73
N GLU A 225 -3.47 14.79 3.21
CA GLU A 225 -3.29 16.25 3.15
C GLU A 225 -2.83 16.84 4.49
N VAL A 226 -3.03 16.12 5.60
CA VAL A 226 -2.65 16.57 6.94
C VAL A 226 -1.87 15.48 7.67
N ILE A 227 -0.70 15.82 8.21
CA ILE A 227 -0.02 14.98 9.21
C ILE A 227 -0.13 15.67 10.56
N ASP A 228 -0.80 15.02 11.48
CA ASP A 228 -0.98 15.48 12.85
C ASP A 228 0.03 14.79 13.77
N ILE A 229 1.06 15.54 14.18
CA ILE A 229 2.08 15.10 15.12
C ILE A 229 1.83 15.58 16.56
N THR A 230 0.64 16.10 16.90
CA THR A 230 0.28 16.56 18.26
C THR A 230 0.10 15.42 19.29
N GLY A 231 0.68 14.25 19.03
CA GLY A 231 0.77 13.19 20.04
C GLY A 231 1.44 13.71 21.31
N SER A 232 1.37 12.98 22.41
CA SER A 232 2.05 13.42 23.63
C SER A 232 3.57 13.59 23.43
N GLY A 233 4.21 14.51 24.13
CA GLY A 233 5.67 14.69 24.05
C GLY A 233 6.18 15.11 22.66
N ASP A 234 7.50 15.20 22.52
CA ASP A 234 8.13 15.83 21.34
C ASP A 234 8.21 14.85 20.15
N ASN A 235 7.27 14.93 19.21
CA ASN A 235 7.24 14.11 18.01
C ASN A 235 8.01 14.78 16.86
N THR A 236 8.33 14.01 15.82
CA THR A 236 9.10 14.50 14.68
C THR A 236 8.59 13.93 13.37
N LEU A 237 8.36 14.80 12.39
CA LEU A 237 8.16 14.43 11.00
C LEU A 237 9.46 14.68 10.22
N LYS A 238 9.87 13.73 9.37
CA LYS A 238 10.92 13.95 8.38
C LYS A 238 10.41 13.61 6.99
N LEU A 239 10.77 14.46 6.02
CA LEU A 239 10.36 14.29 4.63
C LEU A 239 11.29 15.03 3.66
N ASN A 240 11.18 14.69 2.39
CA ASN A 240 11.74 15.39 1.25
C ASN A 240 10.63 15.72 0.21
N LEU A 241 11.00 16.24 -0.96
CA LEU A 241 10.03 16.60 -2.01
C LEU A 241 9.21 15.40 -2.51
N ASP A 242 9.87 14.27 -2.76
CA ASP A 242 9.23 13.07 -3.32
C ASP A 242 8.24 12.51 -2.30
N ASP A 243 8.63 12.44 -1.01
CA ASP A 243 7.76 12.02 0.08
C ASP A 243 6.47 12.87 0.18
N LEU A 244 6.56 14.19 -0.03
CA LEU A 244 5.40 15.08 0.01
C LEU A 244 4.48 14.83 -1.18
N LEU A 245 5.05 14.70 -2.38
CA LEU A 245 4.29 14.45 -3.61
C LEU A 245 3.59 13.09 -3.58
N ASP A 246 4.22 12.08 -2.98
CA ASP A 246 3.64 10.76 -2.81
C ASP A 246 2.58 10.73 -1.71
N ALA A 247 2.79 11.43 -0.60
CA ALA A 247 1.80 11.53 0.46
C ALA A 247 0.58 12.34 0.03
N SER A 248 0.76 13.52 -0.58
CA SER A 248 -0.34 14.42 -0.98
C SER A 248 -0.53 14.44 -2.50
N THR A 249 -0.88 13.28 -3.05
CA THR A 249 -1.09 13.00 -4.47
C THR A 249 -2.17 13.86 -5.14
N SER A 250 -3.12 14.38 -4.37
CA SER A 250 -4.27 15.12 -4.88
C SER A 250 -4.03 16.63 -4.97
N THR A 251 -3.26 17.21 -4.05
CA THR A 251 -3.10 18.67 -3.93
C THR A 251 -1.66 19.17 -4.04
N ASN A 252 -0.68 18.30 -3.84
CA ASN A 252 0.73 18.67 -3.63
C ASN A 252 0.94 19.63 -2.43
N ILE A 253 -0.02 19.70 -1.51
CA ILE A 253 0.05 20.53 -0.31
C ILE A 253 -0.09 19.61 0.90
N LEU A 254 0.95 19.57 1.72
CA LEU A 254 0.93 18.83 2.97
C LEU A 254 0.92 19.80 4.14
N LYS A 255 -0.07 19.67 5.02
CA LYS A 255 -0.16 20.44 6.27
C LYS A 255 0.36 19.62 7.44
N VAL A 256 1.07 20.26 8.35
CA VAL A 256 1.58 19.63 9.56
C VAL A 256 1.02 20.34 10.78
N LEU A 257 0.28 19.59 11.60
CA LEU A 257 -0.18 20.02 12.91
C LEU A 257 0.75 19.49 13.98
N GLY A 258 0.99 20.28 15.02
CA GLY A 258 1.92 19.92 16.08
C GLY A 258 1.82 20.91 17.24
N ASP A 259 2.42 20.54 18.36
CA ASP A 259 2.48 21.36 19.56
C ASP A 259 3.93 21.71 19.96
N SER A 260 4.07 22.41 21.08
CA SER A 260 5.36 22.90 21.57
C SER A 260 6.30 21.74 21.90
N GLY A 261 7.33 21.57 21.07
CA GLY A 261 8.36 20.54 21.24
C GLY A 261 8.52 19.69 19.98
N ASP A 262 7.45 19.63 19.18
CA ASP A 262 7.42 18.95 17.90
C ASP A 262 8.36 19.57 16.87
N LYS A 263 8.79 18.73 15.93
CA LYS A 263 9.78 19.09 14.91
C LYS A 263 9.40 18.61 13.53
N VAL A 264 9.72 19.42 12.53
CA VAL A 264 9.69 19.04 11.13
C VAL A 264 11.10 19.19 10.56
N ASN A 265 11.61 18.13 9.92
CA ASN A 265 12.84 18.17 9.14
C ASN A 265 12.48 17.92 7.67
N ALA A 266 12.45 18.99 6.89
CA ALA A 266 11.99 18.97 5.50
C ALA A 266 13.16 19.27 4.56
N ALA A 267 13.82 18.23 4.09
CA ALA A 267 15.01 18.36 3.25
C ALA A 267 14.68 19.12 1.95
N GLY A 268 15.40 20.22 1.69
CA GLY A 268 15.28 21.02 0.47
C GLY A 268 14.15 22.06 0.47
N PHE A 269 13.33 22.11 1.53
CA PHE A 269 12.30 23.13 1.69
C PHE A 269 12.88 24.42 2.29
N SER A 270 12.39 25.56 1.82
CA SER A 270 12.77 26.89 2.30
C SER A 270 11.52 27.70 2.64
N ASP A 271 11.60 28.42 3.76
CA ASP A 271 10.55 29.34 4.19
C ASP A 271 10.26 30.38 3.09
N SER A 272 8.99 30.50 2.71
CA SER A 272 8.52 31.46 1.71
C SER A 272 8.24 32.85 2.28
N ALA A 273 8.30 33.01 3.61
CA ALA A 273 7.85 34.18 4.37
C ALA A 273 6.36 34.51 4.17
N ILE A 274 5.57 33.50 3.78
CA ILE A 274 4.11 33.59 3.62
C ILE A 274 3.46 32.79 4.74
N ASP A 275 2.51 33.45 5.41
CA ASP A 275 1.65 32.80 6.39
C ASP A 275 0.29 32.48 5.76
N ARG A 276 -0.28 31.35 6.12
CA ARG A 276 -1.65 30.96 5.76
C ARG A 276 -2.44 30.62 7.00
N THR A 277 -3.69 31.06 7.06
CA THR A 277 -4.61 30.66 8.14
C THR A 277 -5.78 29.89 7.56
N VAL A 278 -5.99 28.67 8.03
CA VAL A 278 -7.12 27.80 7.67
C VAL A 278 -7.71 27.23 8.95
N ASP A 279 -9.03 27.31 9.09
CA ASP A 279 -9.80 26.79 10.24
C ASP A 279 -9.28 27.24 11.62
N GLY A 280 -8.72 28.46 11.68
CA GLY A 280 -8.19 29.05 12.92
C GLY A 280 -6.75 28.67 13.25
N ILE A 281 -6.10 27.85 12.42
CA ILE A 281 -4.70 27.46 12.55
C ILE A 281 -3.86 28.28 11.57
N THR A 282 -2.76 28.86 12.04
CA THR A 282 -1.83 29.63 11.20
C THR A 282 -0.57 28.81 10.94
N TYR A 283 -0.15 28.79 9.68
CA TYR A 283 0.95 27.99 9.16
C TYR A 283 1.99 28.90 8.51
N ASP A 284 3.27 28.59 8.75
CA ASP A 284 4.38 29.07 7.94
C ASP A 284 4.45 28.19 6.68
N VAL A 285 4.51 28.81 5.50
CA VAL A 285 4.54 28.09 4.22
C VAL A 285 5.97 27.93 3.73
N TYR A 286 6.35 26.69 3.45
CA TYR A 286 7.65 26.32 2.89
C TYR A 286 7.48 25.83 1.45
N THR A 287 8.45 26.16 0.60
CA THR A 287 8.48 25.80 -0.82
C THR A 287 9.78 25.09 -1.17
N HIS A 288 9.76 24.22 -2.18
CA HIS A 288 10.94 23.49 -2.63
C HIS A 288 11.48 24.03 -3.96
N GLY A 289 12.80 24.25 -4.04
CA GLY A 289 13.44 24.88 -5.23
C GLY A 289 13.32 24.07 -6.52
N ASP A 290 13.31 22.74 -6.40
CA ASP A 290 13.16 21.81 -7.53
C ASP A 290 11.70 21.43 -7.83
N ALA A 291 10.72 21.95 -7.08
CA ALA A 291 9.32 21.72 -7.40
C ALA A 291 9.04 22.27 -8.80
N ASN A 292 8.55 21.41 -9.71
CA ASN A 292 8.11 21.86 -11.02
C ASN A 292 7.11 23.02 -10.80
N THR A 293 7.33 24.17 -11.44
CA THR A 293 6.46 25.37 -11.31
C THR A 293 4.99 25.11 -11.65
N SER A 294 4.69 23.96 -12.26
CA SER A 294 3.35 23.47 -12.57
C SER A 294 2.65 22.79 -11.39
N ALA A 295 3.42 22.23 -10.43
CA ALA A 295 2.92 21.39 -9.35
C ALA A 295 2.57 22.18 -8.07
N ASN A 296 3.06 23.41 -7.91
CA ASN A 296 2.81 24.27 -6.73
C ASN A 296 2.92 23.53 -5.40
N VAL A 297 4.06 22.85 -5.19
CA VAL A 297 4.31 22.10 -3.95
C VAL A 297 4.49 23.06 -2.79
N GLU A 298 3.70 22.89 -1.74
CA GLU A 298 3.80 23.67 -0.50
C GLU A 298 3.74 22.75 0.72
N LEU A 299 4.64 22.98 1.68
CA LEU A 299 4.58 22.37 3.00
C LEU A 299 4.13 23.45 3.99
N TRP A 300 3.01 23.23 4.65
CA TRP A 300 2.42 24.18 5.59
C TRP A 300 2.63 23.67 7.00
N VAL A 301 3.49 24.34 7.77
CA VAL A 301 3.84 23.89 9.12
C VAL A 301 3.18 24.82 10.13
N GLN A 302 2.36 24.28 11.04
CA GLN A 302 1.69 25.08 12.05
C GLN A 302 2.73 25.88 12.85
N GLN A 303 2.46 27.17 13.05
CA GLN A 303 3.29 28.03 13.87
C GLN A 303 3.39 27.43 15.28
N GLU A 304 4.59 27.44 15.86
CA GLU A 304 5.02 26.78 17.13
C GLU A 304 5.81 25.47 16.94
N ILE A 305 5.75 24.83 15.77
CA ILE A 305 6.61 23.70 15.43
C ILE A 305 8.01 24.20 15.03
N VAL A 306 9.06 23.49 15.43
CA VAL A 306 10.43 23.83 15.03
C VAL A 306 10.80 23.18 13.70
N MET A 307 11.14 23.98 12.68
CA MET A 307 11.65 23.51 11.39
C MET A 307 13.19 23.40 11.39
N PHE A 308 13.74 22.32 10.84
CA PHE A 308 15.18 22.03 10.70
C PHE A 308 15.62 21.79 9.27
#